data_AF-A0A8K0G5B1-F1
#
_entry.id   AF-A0A8K0G5B1-F1
#
_cell.length_a   1.000
_cell.length_b   1.000
_cell.length_c   1.000
_cell.angle_alpha   90.00
_cell.angle_beta   90.00
_cell.angle_gamma   90.00
#
_symmetry.space_group_name_H-M   'P 1'
#
loop_
_entity.id
_entity.type
_entity.pdbx_description
1 polymer ?
#
loop_
_entity_poly.entity_id
_entity_poly.type
_entity_poly.pdbx_seq_one_letter_code
_entity_poly.pdbx_strand_id
1 'polypeptide(L)'
;LSYQIQVRHATVFTIITLQLAFFCIPANYITSEAVAVSDAVYFSNWYSNYFPTLKVPLLLIMQRSQNQITIKGGGIVTINAGTIAN
;
A
#
# COMPACT_ATOMS: atom_id res chain seq x y z
N LEU A 1 12.56 11.21 -37.68
CA LEU A 1 13.17 10.33 -36.66
C LEU A 1 12.71 10.69 -35.24
N SER A 2 12.75 11.97 -34.85
CA SER A 2 12.39 12.45 -33.51
C SER A 2 10.94 12.15 -33.09
N TYR A 3 9.96 12.30 -33.97
CA TYR A 3 8.55 12.00 -33.69
C TYR A 3 8.32 10.52 -33.32
N GLN A 4 8.94 9.59 -34.03
CA GLN A 4 8.82 8.16 -33.77
C GLN A 4 9.36 7.75 -32.40
N ILE A 5 10.40 8.44 -31.91
CA ILE A 5 11.00 8.20 -30.59
C ILE A 5 10.04 8.67 -29.48
N GLN A 6 9.43 9.85 -29.64
CA GLN A 6 8.47 10.40 -28.68
C GLN A 6 7.25 9.48 -28.51
N VAL A 7 6.71 8.99 -29.63
CA VAL A 7 5.53 8.09 -29.60
C VAL A 7 5.85 6.77 -28.89
N ARG A 8 7.06 6.21 -29.11
CA ARG A 8 7.52 5.00 -28.42
C ARG A 8 7.67 5.19 -26.92
N HIS A 9 8.23 6.32 -26.49
CA HIS A 9 8.37 6.63 -25.06
C HIS A 9 6.99 6.81 -24.40
N ALA A 10 6.06 7.48 -25.08
CA ALA A 10 4.70 7.65 -24.59
C ALA A 10 3.97 6.30 -24.42
N THR A 11 4.11 5.38 -25.39
CA THR A 11 3.49 4.05 -25.28
C THR A 11 4.06 3.25 -24.11
N VAL A 12 5.38 3.21 -23.95
CA VAL A 12 6.02 2.51 -22.82
C VAL A 12 5.59 3.11 -21.48
N PHE A 13 5.55 4.44 -21.36
CA PHE A 13 5.11 5.11 -20.14
C PHE A 13 3.66 4.74 -19.79
N THR A 14 2.74 4.79 -20.77
CA THR A 14 1.34 4.42 -20.53
C THR A 14 1.19 2.97 -20.07
N ILE A 15 1.91 2.02 -20.67
CA ILE A 15 1.89 0.60 -20.28
C ILE A 15 2.39 0.41 -18.85
N ILE A 16 3.50 1.07 -18.47
CA ILE A 16 4.05 0.97 -17.11
C ILE A 16 3.08 1.55 -16.09
N THR A 17 2.50 2.71 -16.34
CA THR A 17 1.52 3.31 -15.41
C THR A 17 0.27 2.44 -15.24
N LEU A 18 -0.21 1.81 -16.32
CA LEU A 18 -1.33 0.88 -16.27
C LEU A 18 -1.00 -0.37 -15.45
N GLN A 19 0.17 -0.99 -15.69
CA GLN A 19 0.62 -2.15 -14.93
C GLN A 19 0.76 -1.84 -13.43
N LEU A 20 1.31 -0.67 -13.09
CA LEU A 20 1.41 -0.23 -11.71
C LEU A 20 0.03 -0.02 -11.08
N ALA A 21 -0.92 0.58 -11.80
CA ALA A 21 -2.29 0.77 -11.31
C ALA A 21 -2.98 -0.57 -11.02
N PHE A 22 -2.84 -1.55 -11.91
CA PHE A 22 -3.41 -2.90 -11.72
C PHE A 22 -2.87 -3.60 -10.47
N PHE A 23 -1.58 -3.41 -10.14
CA PHE A 23 -1.00 -3.99 -8.92
C PHE A 23 -1.34 -3.19 -7.66
N CYS A 24 -1.35 -1.86 -7.76
CA CYS A 24 -1.47 -0.95 -6.62
C CYS A 24 -2.88 -0.89 -6.04
N ILE A 25 -3.94 -0.94 -6.86
CA ILE A 25 -5.33 -0.89 -6.40
C ILE A 25 -5.67 -2.03 -5.43
N PRO A 26 -5.47 -3.31 -5.79
CA PRO A 26 -5.76 -4.41 -4.87
C PRO A 26 -4.80 -4.42 -3.67
N ALA A 27 -3.54 -4.02 -3.84
CA ALA A 27 -2.60 -3.90 -2.73
C ALA A 27 -3.08 -2.87 -1.70
N ASN A 28 -3.58 -1.71 -2.13
CA ASN A 28 -4.19 -0.71 -1.25
C ASN A 28 -5.41 -1.24 -0.53
N TYR A 29 -6.32 -1.90 -1.25
CA TYR A 29 -7.53 -2.48 -0.68
C TYR A 29 -7.21 -3.53 0.39
N ILE A 30 -6.31 -4.48 0.09
CA ILE A 30 -5.88 -5.50 1.05
C ILE A 30 -5.22 -4.84 2.27
N THR A 31 -4.45 -3.78 2.05
CA THR A 31 -3.78 -3.06 3.14
C THR A 31 -4.78 -2.34 4.04
N SER A 32 -5.79 -1.65 3.48
CA SER A 32 -6.81 -0.97 4.28
C SER A 32 -7.63 -1.95 5.11
N GLU A 33 -8.01 -3.08 4.52
CA GLU A 33 -8.72 -4.14 5.24
C GLU A 33 -7.82 -4.77 6.33
N ALA A 34 -6.54 -4.97 6.04
CA ALA A 34 -5.58 -5.49 7.03
C ALA A 34 -5.38 -4.54 8.22
N VAL A 35 -5.42 -3.21 8.02
CA VAL A 35 -5.41 -2.22 9.10
C VAL A 35 -6.67 -2.34 9.95
N ALA A 36 -7.85 -2.40 9.33
CA ALA A 36 -9.11 -2.53 10.05
C ALA A 36 -9.16 -3.82 10.90
N VAL A 37 -8.69 -4.94 10.35
CA VAL A 37 -8.58 -6.21 11.09
C VAL A 37 -7.55 -6.10 12.22
N SER A 38 -6.39 -5.50 11.96
CA SER A 38 -5.36 -5.24 12.97
C SER A 38 -5.90 -4.45 14.16
N ASP A 39 -6.68 -3.40 13.90
CA ASP A 39 -7.30 -2.57 14.94
C ASP A 39 -8.33 -3.36 15.74
N ALA A 40 -9.22 -4.09 15.07
CA ALA A 40 -10.20 -4.96 15.75
C ALA A 40 -9.53 -6.02 16.63
N VAL A 41 -8.42 -6.59 16.16
CA VAL A 41 -7.62 -7.55 16.92
C VAL A 41 -6.90 -6.87 18.08
N TYR A 42 -6.42 -5.63 17.94
CA TYR A 42 -5.82 -4.87 19.03
C TYR A 42 -6.81 -4.63 20.17
N PHE A 43 -8.07 -4.31 19.84
CA PHE A 43 -9.14 -4.15 20.83
C PHE A 43 -9.68 -5.48 21.39
N SER A 44 -9.47 -6.59 20.68
CA SER A 44 -9.68 -7.92 21.25
C SER A 44 -8.62 -8.17 22.33
N ASN A 45 -8.99 -8.75 23.47
CA ASN A 45 -8.12 -8.96 24.64
C ASN A 45 -6.99 -10.01 24.39
N TRP A 46 -6.20 -9.83 23.32
CA TRP A 46 -5.18 -10.76 22.80
C TRP A 46 -4.04 -10.98 23.80
N TYR A 47 -3.82 -10.01 24.69
CA TYR A 47 -2.85 -10.08 25.78
C TYR A 47 -3.22 -11.20 26.78
N SER A 48 -4.53 -11.39 27.00
CA SER A 48 -5.09 -12.35 27.97
C SER A 48 -5.18 -13.78 27.44
N ASN A 49 -5.10 -14.00 26.13
CA ASN A 49 -5.18 -15.34 25.55
C ASN A 49 -3.81 -16.04 25.51
N TYR A 50 -3.82 -17.32 25.89
CA TYR A 50 -2.67 -18.16 26.27
C TYR A 50 -1.88 -18.73 25.07
N PHE A 51 -1.87 -18.06 23.91
CA PHE A 51 -1.12 -18.52 22.73
C PHE A 51 0.10 -17.61 22.47
N PRO A 52 1.22 -17.81 23.20
CA PRO A 52 2.43 -17.01 23.02
C PRO A 52 3.00 -17.07 21.59
N THR A 53 2.72 -18.16 20.86
CA THR A 53 3.11 -18.34 19.45
C THR A 53 2.40 -17.39 18.49
N LEU A 54 1.20 -16.91 18.82
CA LEU A 54 0.42 -16.00 17.99
C LEU A 54 0.73 -14.52 18.28
N LYS A 55 1.29 -14.21 19.46
CA LYS A 55 1.58 -12.82 19.88
C LYS A 55 2.59 -12.14 18.95
N VAL A 56 3.67 -12.82 18.60
CA VAL A 56 4.74 -12.30 17.73
C VAL A 56 4.24 -11.97 16.31
N PRO A 57 3.56 -12.88 15.59
CA PRO A 57 3.03 -12.56 14.27
C PRO A 57 1.92 -11.50 14.32
N LEU A 58 1.07 -11.46 15.35
CA LEU A 58 0.09 -10.38 15.53
C LEU A 58 0.76 -9.01 15.66
N LEU A 59 1.78 -8.89 16.52
CA LEU A 59 2.54 -7.66 16.71
C LEU A 59 3.21 -7.20 15.42
N LEU A 60 3.77 -8.12 14.63
CA LEU A 60 4.37 -7.80 13.34
C LEU A 60 3.34 -7.31 12.33
N ILE A 61 2.14 -7.93 12.28
CA ILE A 61 1.05 -7.50 11.41
C ILE A 61 0.54 -6.11 11.81
N MET A 62 0.36 -5.86 13.11
CA MET A 62 -0.01 -4.53 13.64
C MET A 62 1.06 -3.46 13.34
N GLN A 63 2.34 -3.80 13.50
CA GLN A 63 3.43 -2.89 13.20
C GLN A 63 3.58 -2.62 11.69
N ARG A 64 3.24 -3.62 10.85
CA ARG A 64 3.19 -3.44 9.39
C ARG A 64 1.98 -2.58 8.98
N SER A 65 0.83 -2.73 9.63
CA SER A 65 -0.38 -1.96 9.33
C SER A 65 -0.24 -0.48 9.71
N GLN A 66 0.50 -0.17 10.77
CA GLN A 66 0.86 1.20 11.16
C GLN A 66 1.80 1.89 10.17
N ASN A 67 2.55 1.14 9.37
CA ASN A 67 3.24 1.72 8.22
C ASN A 67 2.22 1.93 7.12
N GLN A 68 1.64 3.13 7.08
CA GLN A 68 0.81 3.59 5.98
C GLN A 68 1.52 3.26 4.67
N ILE A 69 1.03 2.26 3.95
CA ILE A 69 1.47 1.94 2.58
C ILE A 69 0.88 3.06 1.72
N THR A 70 1.41 4.25 1.90
CA THR A 70 1.24 5.35 0.98
C THR A 70 2.02 4.88 -0.22
N ILE A 71 1.31 4.46 -1.27
CA ILE A 71 1.92 4.09 -2.53
C ILE A 71 2.70 5.31 -3.00
N LYS A 72 3.99 5.33 -2.68
CA LYS A 72 4.92 6.34 -3.11
C LYS A 72 5.10 6.08 -4.59
N GLY A 73 4.59 6.94 -5.45
CA GLY A 73 4.94 6.90 -6.87
C GLY A 73 6.47 6.96 -6.98
N GLY A 74 7.10 5.83 -7.28
CA GLY A 74 8.56 5.68 -7.35
C GLY A 74 9.35 5.89 -6.06
N GLY A 75 8.74 5.81 -4.86
CA GLY A 75 9.46 6.01 -3.59
C GLY A 75 9.73 7.48 -3.21
N ILE A 76 9.34 8.44 -4.04
CA ILE A 76 9.72 9.87 -3.91
C ILE A 76 8.52 10.76 -3.56
N VAL A 77 7.31 10.43 -4.03
CA VAL A 77 6.14 11.30 -3.88
C VAL A 77 5.01 10.61 -3.11
N THR A 78 4.63 11.20 -1.97
CA THR A 78 3.40 10.87 -1.25
C THR A 78 2.22 11.54 -1.97
N ILE A 79 1.52 10.77 -2.81
CA ILE A 79 0.26 11.22 -3.42
C ILE A 79 -0.81 11.08 -2.35
N ASN A 80 -0.99 12.11 -1.52
CA ASN A 80 -2.10 12.22 -0.58
C ASN A 80 -3.15 13.17 -1.20
N ALA A 81 -4.44 12.90 -0.97
CA ALA A 81 -5.55 13.77 -1.34
C ALA A 81 -5.36 15.23 -0.86
N GLY A 82 -4.62 15.45 0.23
CA GLY A 82 -4.24 16.79 0.70
C GLY A 82 -3.25 17.54 -0.20
N THR A 83 -2.40 16.86 -0.96
CA THR A 83 -1.44 17.48 -1.89
C THR A 83 -2.12 17.97 -3.17
N ILE A 84 -3.31 17.45 -3.49
CA ILE A 84 -4.11 17.85 -4.66
C ILE A 84 -4.97 19.09 -4.37
N ALA A 85 -5.09 19.46 -3.09
CA ALA A 85 -5.95 20.55 -2.61
C ALA A 85 -5.19 21.85 -2.30
N ASN A 86 -3.86 21.88 -2.51
CA ASN A 86 -3.00 23.05 -2.35
C ASN A 86 -2.08 23.21 -3.57
#